data_AF-A0AA51DX34-F1
#
_entry.id   AF-A0AA51DX34-F1
#
_cell.length_a   1.000
_cell.length_b   1.000
_cell.length_c   1.000
_cell.angle_alpha   90.00
_cell.angle_beta   90.00
_cell.angle_gamma   90.00
#
_symmetry.space_group_name_H-M   'P 1'
#
loop_
_entity.id
_entity.type
_entity.pdbx_description
1 polymer ?
#
loop_
_entity_poly.entity_id
_entity_poly.type
_entity_poly.pdbx_seq_one_letter_code
_entity_poly.pdbx_strand_id
1 'polypeptide(L)'
;MNNNKPILHISIYYRGSLQIKRELRKALKNFSKKQSEDPCNPIVNIKFDTLDTQKEKQVLLELSYYDVVTTSFEKPFKNFSYFYTFIAIQSSLTINRFYENNPNTGTENWLLISLTPLKAGDETYTIQWCTGYNCCQANHHWDSFQQC
;
A
#
# COMPACT_ATOMS: atom_id res chain seq x y z
N MET A 1 2.69 -28.56 0.52
CA MET A 1 1.66 -27.56 0.88
C MET A 1 2.26 -26.20 0.61
N ASN A 2 1.80 -25.51 -0.43
CA ASN A 2 2.41 -24.27 -0.89
C ASN A 2 1.90 -23.13 0.01
N ASN A 3 2.73 -22.69 0.97
CA ASN A 3 2.43 -21.61 1.91
C ASN A 3 2.52 -20.21 1.24
N ASN A 4 2.16 -20.09 -0.04
CA ASN A 4 2.26 -18.85 -0.79
C ASN A 4 1.02 -17.99 -0.55
N LYS A 5 0.82 -17.55 0.70
CA LYS A 5 -0.13 -16.48 1.00
C LYS A 5 0.26 -15.27 0.16
N PRO A 6 -0.68 -14.62 -0.54
CA PRO A 6 -0.36 -13.42 -1.29
C PRO A 6 0.11 -12.29 -0.37
N ILE A 7 0.92 -11.39 -0.91
CA ILE A 7 1.51 -10.27 -0.17
C ILE A 7 1.00 -8.94 -0.75
N LEU A 8 0.50 -8.07 0.13
CA LEU A 8 0.23 -6.68 -0.19
C LEU A 8 1.35 -5.81 0.40
N HIS A 9 2.15 -5.22 -0.47
CA HIS A 9 3.19 -4.26 -0.11
C HIS A 9 2.60 -2.84 -0.03
N ILE A 10 2.66 -2.24 1.15
CA ILE A 10 2.19 -0.87 1.39
C ILE A 10 3.39 0.03 1.64
N SER A 11 3.61 0.98 0.74
CA SER A 11 4.65 2.01 0.84
C SER A 11 4.03 3.32 1.29
N ILE A 12 4.47 3.82 2.44
CA ILE A 12 3.95 5.06 3.03
C ILE A 12 5.04 6.13 3.03
N TYR A 13 4.84 7.18 2.25
CA TYR A 13 5.58 8.42 2.40
C TYR A 13 4.79 9.36 3.30
N TYR A 14 5.40 9.79 4.40
CA TYR A 14 4.79 10.72 5.35
C TYR A 14 5.78 11.85 5.67
N ARG A 15 5.39 13.07 5.33
CA ARG A 15 6.17 14.30 5.51
C ARG A 15 5.58 15.20 6.60
N GLY A 16 5.15 14.63 7.71
CA GLY A 16 4.69 15.40 8.89
C GLY A 16 5.57 15.18 10.11
N SER A 17 5.00 15.41 11.31
CA SER A 17 5.75 15.34 12.57
C SER A 17 6.31 13.95 12.88
N LEU A 18 7.53 13.89 13.44
CA LEU A 18 8.16 12.62 13.84
C LEU A 18 7.35 11.88 14.91
N GLN A 19 6.65 12.60 15.78
CA GLN A 19 5.77 12.02 16.80
C GLN A 19 4.63 11.22 16.16
N ILE A 20 3.86 11.84 15.26
CA ILE A 20 2.77 11.17 14.54
C ILE A 20 3.33 9.99 13.72
N LYS A 21 4.48 10.15 13.07
CA LYS A 21 5.13 9.05 12.32
C LYS A 21 5.42 7.84 13.21
N ARG A 22 5.88 8.05 14.45
CA ARG A 22 6.13 6.96 15.42
C ARG A 22 4.84 6.28 15.86
N GLU A 23 3.80 7.05 16.17
CA GLU A 23 2.48 6.53 16.54
C GLU A 23 1.86 5.71 15.40
N LEU A 24 1.93 6.22 14.17
CA LEU A 24 1.47 5.51 12.98
C LEU A 24 2.21 4.19 12.77
N ARG A 25 3.54 4.17 12.89
CA ARG A 25 4.32 2.92 12.79
C ARG A 25 3.84 1.86 13.77
N LYS A 26 3.59 2.24 15.03
CA LYS A 26 3.11 1.32 16.06
C LYS A 26 1.70 0.80 15.73
N ALA A 27 0.77 1.68 15.36
CA ALA A 27 -0.60 1.32 15.03
C ALA A 27 -0.68 0.43 13.77
N LEU A 28 0.09 0.77 12.73
CA LEU A 28 0.10 0.03 11.47
C LEU A 28 0.80 -1.33 11.59
N LYS A 29 1.80 -1.46 12.46
CA LYS A 29 2.38 -2.78 12.78
C LYS A 29 1.31 -3.73 13.37
N ASN A 30 0.49 -3.22 14.29
CA ASN A 30 -0.61 -4.00 14.86
C ASN A 30 -1.68 -4.34 13.80
N PHE A 31 -2.00 -3.40 12.92
CA PHE A 31 -2.91 -3.65 11.80
C PHE A 31 -2.39 -4.76 10.89
N SER A 32 -1.14 -4.66 10.41
CA SER A 32 -0.49 -5.67 9.55
C SER A 32 -0.49 -7.07 10.20
N LYS A 33 -0.20 -7.14 11.50
CA LYS A 33 -0.26 -8.40 12.27
C LYS A 33 -1.67 -9.00 12.26
N LYS A 34 -2.69 -8.20 12.60
CA LYS A 34 -4.09 -8.65 12.60
C LYS A 34 -4.55 -9.14 11.23
N GLN A 35 -4.17 -8.44 10.15
CA GLN A 35 -4.48 -8.88 8.79
C GLN A 35 -3.86 -10.25 8.49
N SER A 36 -2.62 -10.48 8.94
CA SER A 36 -1.91 -11.74 8.67
C SER A 36 -2.44 -12.94 9.47
N GLU A 37 -3.05 -12.70 10.63
CA GLU A 37 -3.66 -13.73 11.50
C GLU A 37 -4.91 -14.37 10.87
N ASP A 38 -5.63 -13.64 10.02
CA ASP A 38 -6.77 -14.16 9.28
C ASP A 38 -6.27 -15.00 8.08
N PRO A 39 -6.65 -16.29 7.97
CA PRO A 39 -6.19 -17.16 6.89
C PRO A 39 -6.66 -16.70 5.49
N CYS A 40 -7.77 -15.97 5.39
CA CYS A 40 -8.33 -15.48 4.13
C CYS A 40 -7.66 -14.18 3.65
N ASN A 41 -6.93 -13.48 4.52
CA ASN A 41 -6.26 -12.23 4.19
C ASN A 41 -4.82 -12.42 3.70
N PRO A 42 -4.34 -11.51 2.83
CA PRO A 42 -2.94 -11.48 2.42
C PRO A 42 -2.04 -11.11 3.60
N ILE A 43 -0.75 -11.42 3.46
CA ILE A 43 0.28 -10.84 4.31
C ILE A 43 0.39 -9.36 3.94
N VAL A 44 0.24 -8.46 4.91
CA VAL A 44 0.35 -7.02 4.68
C VAL A 44 1.70 -6.51 5.14
N ASN A 45 2.56 -6.10 4.21
CA ASN A 45 3.90 -5.60 4.49
C ASN A 45 3.93 -4.07 4.39
N ILE A 46 4.00 -3.37 5.53
CA ILE A 46 3.95 -1.91 5.59
C ILE A 46 5.35 -1.34 5.82
N LYS A 47 5.79 -0.45 4.92
CA LYS A 47 7.06 0.28 5.04
C LYS A 47 6.83 1.79 4.98
N PHE A 48 7.60 2.53 5.77
CA PHE A 48 7.67 3.99 5.69
C PHE A 48 8.89 4.39 4.88
N ASP A 49 8.68 4.82 3.64
CA ASP A 49 9.74 5.09 2.68
C ASP A 49 10.06 6.59 2.58
N THR A 50 11.17 6.89 1.90
CA THR A 50 11.47 8.25 1.43
C THR A 50 10.65 8.57 0.18
N LEU A 51 10.63 9.83 -0.23
CA LEU A 51 9.95 10.23 -1.47
C LEU A 51 10.58 9.54 -2.68
N ASP A 52 11.91 9.46 -2.73
CA ASP A 52 12.63 8.89 -3.87
C ASP A 52 12.34 7.38 -4.01
N THR A 53 12.40 6.63 -2.90
CA THR A 53 12.02 5.22 -2.90
C THR A 53 10.55 5.01 -3.30
N GLN A 54 9.65 5.92 -2.92
CA GLN A 54 8.26 5.81 -3.35
C GLN A 54 8.10 6.08 -4.85
N LYS A 55 8.85 7.03 -5.43
CA LYS A 55 8.87 7.28 -6.89
C LYS A 55 9.41 6.08 -7.66
N GLU A 56 10.49 5.45 -7.19
CA GLU A 56 11.00 4.21 -7.78
C GLU A 56 9.94 3.11 -7.79
N LYS A 57 9.24 2.92 -6.67
CA LYS A 57 8.14 1.95 -6.57
C LYS A 57 6.96 2.30 -7.47
N GLN A 58 6.68 3.58 -7.68
CA GLN A 58 5.65 4.01 -8.61
C GLN A 58 6.02 3.64 -10.05
N VAL A 59 7.27 3.86 -10.47
CA VAL A 59 7.74 3.41 -11.79
C VAL A 59 7.61 1.89 -11.93
N LEU A 60 8.02 1.13 -10.90
CA LEU A 60 7.85 -0.33 -10.91
C LEU A 60 6.38 -0.76 -11.01
N LEU A 61 5.48 -0.01 -10.36
CA LEU A 61 4.04 -0.25 -10.44
C LEU A 61 3.52 -0.03 -11.87
N GLU A 62 3.89 1.10 -12.49
CA GLU A 62 3.52 1.45 -13.86
C GLU A 62 4.08 0.45 -14.88
N LEU A 63 5.24 -0.16 -14.62
CA LEU A 63 5.80 -1.22 -15.46
C LEU A 63 5.12 -2.59 -15.26
N SER A 64 4.46 -2.81 -14.12
CA SER A 64 3.91 -4.11 -13.74
C SER A 64 2.41 -4.26 -14.04
N TYR A 65 1.69 -3.15 -14.22
CA TYR A 65 0.25 -3.13 -14.45
C TYR A 65 -0.07 -2.44 -15.76
N TYR A 66 -1.17 -2.85 -16.40
CA TYR A 66 -1.62 -2.21 -17.64
C TYR A 66 -2.00 -0.75 -17.40
N ASP A 67 -2.74 -0.52 -16.31
CA ASP A 67 -3.11 0.80 -15.84
C ASP A 67 -2.70 0.98 -14.38
N VAL A 68 -2.49 2.24 -13.98
CA VAL A 68 -2.26 2.62 -12.59
C VAL A 68 -3.26 3.69 -12.20
N VAL A 69 -4.03 3.43 -11.16
CA VAL A 69 -5.01 4.38 -10.63
C VAL A 69 -4.33 5.20 -9.54
N THR A 70 -4.19 6.48 -9.82
CA THR A 70 -3.73 7.48 -8.84
C THR A 70 -4.89 8.37 -8.46
N THR A 71 -5.14 8.52 -7.17
CA THR A 71 -6.12 9.47 -6.63
C THR A 71 -5.43 10.41 -5.67
N SER A 72 -5.77 11.69 -5.73
CA SER A 72 -5.23 12.74 -4.87
C SER A 72 -6.33 13.68 -4.43
N PHE A 73 -6.30 14.09 -3.17
CA PHE A 73 -7.15 15.16 -2.64
C PHE A 73 -6.47 15.87 -1.47
N GLU A 74 -6.96 17.05 -1.12
CA GLU A 74 -6.49 17.82 0.03
C GLU A 74 -7.49 17.73 1.17
N LYS A 75 -7.01 17.47 2.39
CA LYS A 75 -7.89 17.40 3.56
C LYS A 75 -7.16 17.78 4.86
N PRO A 76 -7.83 18.48 5.78
CA PRO A 76 -7.29 18.74 7.12
C PRO A 76 -7.27 17.46 7.96
N PHE A 77 -6.08 17.00 8.34
CA PHE A 77 -5.85 15.85 9.20
C PHE A 77 -5.15 16.32 10.48
N LYS A 78 -5.93 16.42 11.56
CA LYS A 78 -5.51 17.08 12.81
C LYS A 78 -4.66 16.21 13.73
N ASN A 79 -4.75 14.89 13.61
CA ASN A 79 -4.07 13.97 14.53
C ASN A 79 -3.78 12.61 13.89
N PHE A 80 -2.98 11.80 14.59
CA PHE A 80 -2.56 10.47 14.11
C PHE A 80 -3.74 9.54 13.77
N SER A 81 -4.89 9.68 14.45
CA SER A 81 -6.04 8.79 14.26
C SER A 81 -6.62 8.94 12.86
N TYR A 82 -6.72 10.16 12.33
CA TYR A 82 -7.19 10.39 10.96
C TYR A 82 -6.27 9.75 9.92
N PHE A 83 -4.95 9.92 10.07
CA PHE A 83 -3.97 9.27 9.20
C PHE A 83 -4.06 7.75 9.26
N TYR A 84 -4.15 7.19 10.47
CA TYR A 84 -4.27 5.75 10.66
C TYR A 84 -5.55 5.20 10.01
N THR A 85 -6.70 5.82 10.29
CA THR A 85 -8.00 5.40 9.74
C THR A 85 -7.98 5.45 8.22
N PHE A 86 -7.43 6.52 7.63
CA PHE A 86 -7.30 6.61 6.18
C PHE A 86 -6.45 5.46 5.62
N ILE A 87 -5.24 5.25 6.15
CA ILE A 87 -4.34 4.19 5.67
C ILE A 87 -5.00 2.82 5.83
N ALA A 88 -5.62 2.54 6.98
CA ALA A 88 -6.31 1.28 7.23
C ALA A 88 -7.47 1.05 6.26
N ILE A 89 -8.32 2.05 6.02
CA ILE A 89 -9.43 1.95 5.07
C ILE A 89 -8.91 1.69 3.65
N GLN A 90 -7.91 2.46 3.18
CA GLN A 90 -7.35 2.26 1.84
C GLN A 90 -6.69 0.89 1.70
N SER A 91 -6.03 0.42 2.75
CA SER A 91 -5.45 -0.93 2.79
C SER A 91 -6.54 -1.99 2.67
N SER A 92 -7.60 -1.91 3.48
CA SER A 92 -8.73 -2.86 3.44
C SER A 92 -9.47 -2.83 2.10
N LEU A 93 -9.74 -1.66 1.54
CA LEU A 93 -10.35 -1.55 0.20
C LEU A 93 -9.47 -2.19 -0.88
N THR A 94 -8.15 -2.02 -0.77
CA THR A 94 -7.19 -2.65 -1.68
C THR A 94 -7.17 -4.17 -1.51
N ILE A 95 -7.22 -4.66 -0.27
CA ILE A 95 -7.33 -6.09 0.03
C ILE A 95 -8.59 -6.68 -0.60
N ASN A 96 -9.76 -6.07 -0.38
CA ASN A 96 -11.04 -6.57 -0.90
C ASN A 96 -11.07 -6.55 -2.43
N ARG A 97 -10.45 -5.54 -3.05
CA ARG A 97 -10.36 -5.41 -4.50
C ARG A 97 -9.50 -6.50 -5.11
N PHE A 98 -8.35 -6.82 -4.50
CA PHE A 98 -7.44 -7.80 -5.07
C PHE A 98 -7.79 -9.22 -4.64
N TYR A 99 -8.00 -9.50 -3.36
CA TYR A 99 -7.95 -10.87 -2.85
C TYR A 99 -9.30 -11.49 -2.50
N GLU A 100 -10.34 -10.70 -2.21
CA GLU A 100 -11.68 -11.25 -1.92
C GLU A 100 -12.49 -11.52 -3.19
N ASN A 101 -12.34 -10.68 -4.21
CA ASN A 101 -13.23 -10.68 -5.38
C ASN A 101 -12.54 -11.04 -6.71
N ASN A 102 -11.24 -11.42 -6.70
CA ASN A 102 -10.50 -11.62 -7.94
C ASN A 102 -9.51 -12.80 -7.85
N PRO A 103 -9.82 -13.97 -8.48
CA PRO A 103 -8.96 -15.15 -8.41
C PRO A 103 -7.66 -15.02 -9.21
N ASN A 104 -7.49 -13.95 -10.01
CA ASN A 104 -6.37 -13.78 -10.95
C ASN A 104 -5.35 -12.71 -10.52
N THR A 105 -5.51 -12.09 -9.36
CA THR A 105 -4.54 -11.12 -8.87
C THR A 105 -3.34 -11.88 -8.36
N GLY A 106 -2.17 -11.67 -8.97
CA GLY A 106 -0.97 -12.42 -8.67
C GLY A 106 -0.55 -12.38 -7.19
N THR A 107 0.52 -13.11 -6.90
CA THR A 107 0.98 -13.36 -5.53
C THR A 107 1.45 -12.11 -4.78
N GLU A 108 1.74 -11.01 -5.48
CA GLU A 108 2.23 -9.75 -4.90
C GLU A 108 1.55 -8.53 -5.53
N ASN A 109 0.99 -7.66 -4.70
CA ASN A 109 0.41 -6.38 -5.13
C ASN A 109 0.96 -5.22 -4.31
N TRP A 110 0.79 -4.00 -4.83
CA TRP A 110 1.33 -2.78 -4.22
C TRP A 110 0.24 -1.72 -3.99
N LEU A 111 0.39 -1.00 -2.87
CA LEU A 111 -0.35 0.21 -2.53
C LEU A 111 0.66 1.27 -2.08
N LEU A 112 0.74 2.37 -2.81
CA LEU A 112 1.58 3.51 -2.45
C LEU A 112 0.67 4.58 -1.86
N ILE A 113 1.01 5.12 -0.68
CA ILE A 113 0.27 6.20 -0.02
C ILE A 113 1.24 7.32 0.32
N SER A 114 0.93 8.54 -0.08
CA SER A 114 1.69 9.73 0.26
C SER A 114 0.83 10.70 1.06
N LEU A 115 1.43 11.24 2.13
CA LEU A 115 0.80 12.16 3.08
C LEU A 115 1.75 13.34 3.26
N THR A 116 1.47 14.43 2.54
CA THR A 116 2.35 15.59 2.44
C THR A 116 1.61 16.84 2.90
N PRO A 117 2.09 17.59 3.90
CA PRO A 117 1.45 18.84 4.30
C PRO A 117 1.60 19.87 3.18
N LEU A 118 0.59 20.73 2.99
CA LEU A 118 0.62 21.78 1.96
C LEU A 118 1.75 22.79 2.22
N LYS A 119 1.96 23.15 3.49
CA LYS A 119 3.09 23.97 3.97
C LYS A 119 3.67 23.39 5.25
N ALA A 120 4.89 23.80 5.58
CA ALA A 120 5.51 23.40 6.84
C ALA A 120 4.67 23.91 8.03
N GLY A 121 4.20 22.99 8.87
CA GLY A 121 3.35 23.32 10.03
C GLY A 121 1.84 23.34 9.73
N ASP A 122 1.41 23.08 8.49
CA ASP A 122 -0.02 22.98 8.17
C ASP A 122 -0.66 21.70 8.73
N GLU A 123 -1.94 21.82 9.09
CA GLU A 123 -2.81 20.67 9.40
C GLU A 123 -3.50 20.09 8.15
N THR A 124 -3.35 20.75 6.99
CA THR A 124 -3.89 20.30 5.71
C THR A 124 -2.85 19.55 4.92
N TYR A 125 -3.24 18.35 4.46
CA TYR A 125 -2.35 17.44 3.74
C TYR A 125 -2.91 17.18 2.36
N THR A 126 -2.02 17.18 1.36
CA THR A 126 -2.23 16.42 0.13
C THR A 126 -2.09 14.95 0.47
N ILE A 127 -3.17 14.22 0.23
CA ILE A 127 -3.29 12.79 0.42
C ILE A 127 -3.41 12.19 -0.96
N GLN A 128 -2.43 11.36 -1.33
CA GLN A 128 -2.46 10.65 -2.60
C GLN A 128 -2.22 9.17 -2.35
N TRP A 129 -2.88 8.34 -3.14
CA TRP A 129 -2.59 6.92 -3.18
C TRP A 129 -2.63 6.41 -4.61
N CYS A 130 -1.91 5.33 -4.82
CA CYS A 130 -1.63 4.77 -6.12
C CYS A 130 -1.59 3.24 -6.02
N THR A 131 -2.29 2.59 -6.94
CA THR A 131 -2.39 1.13 -7.01
C THR A 131 -2.61 0.68 -8.45
N GLY A 132 -2.16 -0.53 -8.78
CA GLY A 132 -2.35 -1.12 -10.10
C GLY A 132 -3.83 -1.35 -10.45
N TYR A 133 -4.14 -1.32 -11.75
CA TYR A 133 -5.44 -1.59 -12.32
C TYR A 133 -5.27 -2.50 -13.55
N ASN A 134 -5.94 -3.65 -13.51
CA ASN A 134 -5.79 -4.77 -14.46
C ASN A 134 -4.33 -5.30 -14.52
N CYS A 135 -4.09 -6.43 -13.85
CA CYS A 135 -2.76 -7.05 -13.82
C CYS A 135 -2.32 -7.52 -15.22
N CYS A 136 -1.12 -7.14 -15.64
CA CYS A 136 -0.41 -7.85 -16.69
C CYS A 136 0.40 -8.98 -16.03
N GLN A 137 0.31 -10.21 -16.55
CA GLN A 137 1.12 -11.35 -16.10
C GLN A 137 2.63 -11.18 -16.35
N ALA A 138 3.07 -10.07 -16.95
CA ALA A 138 4.42 -9.89 -17.49
C ALA A 138 5.54 -10.00 -16.43
N ASN A 139 5.27 -9.69 -15.15
CA ASN A 139 6.27 -9.76 -14.07
C ASN A 139 6.04 -10.89 -13.05
N HIS A 140 5.05 -11.78 -13.27
CA HIS A 140 4.84 -12.97 -12.41
C HIS A 140 5.58 -14.23 -12.89
N HIS A 141 6.40 -14.13 -13.94
CA HIS A 141 7.19 -15.24 -14.46
C HIS A 141 8.67 -15.15 -14.04
N TRP A 142 8.97 -15.34 -12.76
CA TRP A 142 10.33 -15.74 -12.35
C TRP A 142 10.41 -17.19 -11.88
N ASP A 143 9.28 -17.87 -11.64
CA ASP A 143 9.27 -19.27 -11.15
C ASP A 143 8.67 -20.30 -12.11
N SER A 144 8.26 -19.93 -13.33
CA SER A 144 7.67 -20.88 -14.29
C SER A 144 8.54 -21.17 -15.52
N PHE A 145 9.87 -21.09 -15.35
CA PHE A 145 10.79 -21.82 -16.22
C PHE A 145 11.23 -23.11 -15.51
N GLN A 146 10.28 -24.02 -15.30
CA GLN A 146 10.56 -25.45 -15.28
C GLN A 146 9.25 -26.21 -15.45
N GLN A 147 9.25 -27.11 -16.44
CA GLN A 147 8.22 -28.10 -16.81
C GLN A 147 7.33 -27.68 -18.00
N CYS A 148 7.90 -27.85 -19.20
CA CYS A 148 7.25 -28.65 -20.23
C CYS A 148 7.44 -30.14 -19.87
#